data_AF-A0A961Y4P6-F1
#
_entry.id   AF-A0A961Y4P6-F1
#
_cell.length_a   1.000
_cell.length_b   1.000
_cell.length_c   1.000
_cell.angle_alpha   90.00
_cell.angle_beta   90.00
_cell.angle_gamma   90.00
#
_symmetry.space_group_name_H-M   'P 1'
#
loop_
_entity.id
_entity.type
_entity.pdbx_description
1 polymer ?
#
loop_
_entity_poly.entity_id
_entity_poly.type
_entity_poly.pdbx_seq_one_letter_code
_entity_poly.pdbx_strand_id
1 'polypeptide(L)'
;MDTSTLLDEFVSAILSRDGERFAKLFAPDGTYDDVFYGVHRGREDIAHMVNDRFYETADDFRWDMVNPVRQGDMIYSRVIFSYVSSLPGAMKPRVLMESVSMMRLKDGLIQEYTEVVNNGPSLVECGLPPEHVAKILNRQGQKLRNKPEAQRHLA
;
A
#
# COMPACT_ATOMS: atom_id res chain seq x y z
N MET A 1 10.85 18.88 0.57
CA MET A 1 11.32 17.83 -0.35
C MET A 1 10.52 17.94 -1.63
N ASP A 2 11.13 17.86 -2.81
CA ASP A 2 10.39 17.72 -4.06
C ASP A 2 9.78 16.31 -4.18
N THR A 3 8.88 16.11 -5.13
CA THR A 3 8.14 14.85 -5.29
C THR A 3 9.03 13.66 -5.64
N SER A 4 10.05 13.84 -6.50
CA SER A 4 10.93 12.74 -6.88
C SER A 4 11.70 12.25 -5.67
N THR A 5 12.34 13.19 -4.96
CA THR A 5 13.13 12.87 -3.76
C THR A 5 12.28 12.18 -2.68
N LEU A 6 11.02 12.59 -2.50
CA LEU A 6 10.12 11.94 -1.53
C LEU A 6 9.81 10.49 -1.92
N LEU A 7 9.53 10.24 -3.19
CA LEU A 7 9.18 8.90 -3.68
C LEU A 7 10.40 7.97 -3.72
N ASP A 8 11.57 8.49 -4.09
CA ASP A 8 12.83 7.74 -4.06
C ASP A 8 13.17 7.33 -2.61
N GLU A 9 13.02 8.25 -1.67
CA GLU A 9 13.23 8.00 -0.25
C GLU A 9 12.20 7.01 0.33
N PHE A 10 10.94 7.14 -0.08
CA PHE A 10 9.86 6.23 0.29
C PHE A 10 10.19 4.79 -0.12
N VAL A 11 10.53 4.58 -1.40
CA VAL A 11 10.87 3.26 -1.93
C VAL A 11 12.15 2.74 -1.31
N SER A 12 13.20 3.57 -1.24
CA SER A 12 14.50 3.18 -0.68
C SER A 12 14.38 2.71 0.77
N ALA A 13 13.65 3.45 1.62
CA ALA A 13 13.50 3.11 3.03
C ALA A 13 12.68 1.83 3.26
N ILE A 14 11.60 1.61 2.51
CA ILE A 14 10.84 0.35 2.56
C ILE A 14 11.73 -0.82 2.13
N LEU A 15 12.38 -0.71 0.97
CA LEU A 15 13.16 -1.82 0.41
C LEU A 15 14.41 -2.15 1.24
N SER A 16 14.95 -1.18 2.00
CA SER A 16 16.03 -1.41 2.95
C SER A 16 15.55 -1.91 4.33
N ARG A 17 14.25 -2.15 4.51
CA ARG A 17 13.63 -2.51 5.80
C ARG A 17 14.03 -1.52 6.91
N ASP A 18 14.02 -0.23 6.59
CA ASP A 18 14.36 0.84 7.52
C ASP A 18 13.08 1.61 7.87
N GLY A 19 12.28 1.02 8.77
CA GLY A 19 11.01 1.57 9.22
C GLY A 19 11.15 2.93 9.90
N GLU A 20 12.26 3.19 10.60
CA GLU A 20 12.48 4.50 11.23
C GLU A 20 12.71 5.60 10.19
N ARG A 21 13.52 5.32 9.16
CA ARG A 21 13.73 6.23 8.03
C ARG A 21 12.43 6.44 7.25
N PHE A 22 11.69 5.36 7.00
CA PHE A 22 10.40 5.44 6.31
C PHE A 22 9.38 6.29 7.08
N ALA A 23 9.23 6.05 8.39
CA ALA A 23 8.28 6.78 9.23
C ALA A 23 8.58 8.28 9.35
N LYS A 24 9.84 8.71 9.16
CA LYS A 24 10.20 10.15 9.13
C LYS A 24 9.58 10.90 7.96
N LEU A 25 9.17 10.21 6.89
CA LEU A 25 8.44 10.79 5.76
C LEU A 25 7.00 11.16 6.11
N PHE A 26 6.46 10.58 7.18
CA PHE A 26 5.10 10.83 7.64
C PHE A 26 5.05 11.93 8.69
N ALA A 27 3.91 12.63 8.74
CA ALA A 27 3.55 13.48 9.86
C ALA A 27 3.52 12.66 11.17
N PRO A 28 3.71 13.27 12.35
CA PRO A 28 3.68 12.53 13.62
C PRO A 28 2.41 11.70 13.83
N ASP A 29 1.26 12.19 13.35
CA ASP A 29 -0.06 11.56 13.36
C ASP A 29 -0.47 11.03 11.97
N GLY A 30 0.49 10.88 11.05
CA GLY A 30 0.26 10.40 9.69
C GLY A 30 -0.26 8.97 9.65
N THR A 31 -0.89 8.59 8.54
CA THR A 31 -1.51 7.28 8.37
C THR A 31 -1.09 6.58 7.09
N TYR A 32 -1.03 5.25 7.15
CA TYR A 32 -0.81 4.36 6.02
C TYR A 32 -1.94 3.34 5.98
N ASP A 33 -2.79 3.37 4.96
CA ASP A 33 -3.86 2.38 4.74
C ASP A 33 -3.36 1.28 3.81
N ASP A 34 -2.88 0.18 4.41
CA ASP A 34 -2.42 -1.01 3.70
C ASP A 34 -3.59 -1.88 3.23
N VAL A 35 -3.53 -2.35 1.99
CA VAL A 35 -4.61 -3.20 1.44
C VAL A 35 -4.78 -4.54 2.16
N PHE A 36 -3.74 -5.08 2.79
CA PHE A 36 -3.74 -6.37 3.47
C PHE A 36 -3.92 -6.25 4.98
N TYR A 37 -3.19 -5.33 5.62
CA TYR A 37 -3.10 -5.19 7.07
C TYR A 37 -3.96 -4.05 7.64
N GLY A 38 -4.51 -3.18 6.77
CA GLY A 38 -5.36 -2.07 7.16
C GLY A 38 -4.56 -0.84 7.59
N VAL A 39 -5.18 0.00 8.42
CA VAL A 39 -4.66 1.34 8.72
C VAL A 39 -3.65 1.31 9.86
N HIS A 40 -2.42 1.74 9.57
CA HIS A 40 -1.37 2.04 10.54
C HIS A 40 -1.32 3.54 10.85
N ARG A 41 -1.14 3.91 12.12
CA ARG A 41 -1.22 5.31 12.58
C ARG A 41 -0.04 5.75 13.42
N GLY A 42 0.56 6.86 13.01
CA GLY A 42 1.71 7.45 13.67
C GLY A 42 3.01 6.71 13.34
N ARG A 43 4.12 7.39 13.61
CA ARG A 43 5.45 6.96 13.16
C ARG A 43 5.89 5.60 13.72
N GLU A 44 5.52 5.30 14.95
CA GLU A 44 5.89 4.04 15.62
C GLU A 44 5.23 2.83 14.93
N ASP A 45 3.92 2.87 14.73
CA ASP A 45 3.16 1.80 14.08
C ASP A 45 3.56 1.64 12.60
N ILE A 46 3.79 2.76 11.90
CA ILE A 46 4.29 2.75 10.52
C ILE A 46 5.69 2.13 10.43
N ALA A 47 6.59 2.43 11.37
CA ALA A 47 7.92 1.81 11.40
C ALA A 47 7.82 0.29 11.67
N HIS A 48 6.98 -0.12 12.61
CA HIS A 48 6.72 -1.53 12.91
C HIS A 48 6.12 -2.28 11.71
N MET A 49 5.25 -1.64 10.95
CA MET A 49 4.71 -2.21 9.72
C MET A 49 5.81 -2.60 8.73
N VAL A 50 6.74 -1.67 8.45
CA VAL A 50 7.86 -1.90 7.52
C VAL A 50 8.84 -2.91 8.08
N ASN A 51 9.18 -2.82 9.36
CA ASN A 51 10.19 -3.67 9.96
C ASN A 51 9.70 -5.10 10.16
N ASP A 52 8.43 -5.31 10.51
CA ASP A 52 7.97 -6.62 10.99
C ASP A 52 6.78 -7.13 10.17
N ARG A 53 5.69 -6.36 10.10
CA ARG A 53 4.40 -6.85 9.57
C ARG A 53 4.48 -7.30 8.12
N PHE A 54 5.17 -6.56 7.25
CA PHE A 54 5.34 -6.96 5.85
C PHE A 54 6.11 -8.28 5.71
N TYR A 55 7.09 -8.52 6.57
CA TYR A 55 7.97 -9.68 6.50
C TYR A 55 7.41 -10.94 7.19
N GLU A 56 6.24 -10.86 7.83
CA GLU A 56 5.55 -12.02 8.40
C GLU A 56 5.12 -13.02 7.31
N THR A 57 4.74 -12.52 6.12
CA THR A 57 4.14 -13.35 5.04
C THR A 57 4.72 -13.11 3.64
N ALA A 58 5.75 -12.26 3.53
CA ALA A 58 6.37 -11.90 2.26
C ALA A 58 7.86 -11.51 2.42
N ASP A 59 8.63 -11.61 1.34
CA ASP A 59 10.02 -11.14 1.25
C ASP A 59 10.33 -10.69 -0.20
N ASP A 60 11.56 -10.22 -0.46
CA ASP A 60 12.07 -9.85 -1.80
C ASP A 60 11.13 -8.89 -2.55
N PHE A 61 10.76 -7.82 -1.83
CA PHE A 61 9.91 -6.74 -2.32
C PHE A 61 10.56 -5.98 -3.49
N ARG A 62 9.74 -5.60 -4.47
CA ARG A 62 10.09 -4.62 -5.51
C ARG A 62 8.96 -3.63 -5.64
N TRP A 63 9.31 -2.37 -5.82
CA TRP A 63 8.36 -1.27 -5.77
C TRP A 63 8.76 -0.17 -6.74
N ASP A 64 7.96 0.03 -7.78
CA ASP A 64 8.17 1.07 -8.78
C ASP A 64 7.07 2.12 -8.71
N MET A 65 7.45 3.38 -8.54
CA MET A 65 6.56 4.55 -8.61
C MET A 65 6.57 5.09 -10.05
N VAL A 66 5.55 4.75 -10.84
CA VAL A 66 5.50 5.02 -12.28
C VAL A 66 4.68 6.26 -12.59
N ASN A 67 5.31 7.20 -13.31
CA ASN A 67 4.71 8.44 -13.79
C ASN A 67 3.98 9.24 -12.69
N PRO A 68 4.68 9.61 -11.59
CA PRO A 68 4.04 10.33 -10.50
C PRO A 68 3.60 11.74 -10.93
N VAL A 69 2.45 12.16 -10.43
CA VAL A 69 1.89 13.49 -10.64
C VAL A 69 1.60 14.13 -9.29
N ARG A 70 2.02 15.38 -9.11
CA ARG A 70 1.68 16.20 -7.95
C ARG A 70 0.70 17.31 -8.34
N GLN A 71 -0.38 17.43 -7.59
CA GLN A 71 -1.34 18.52 -7.69
C GLN A 71 -1.57 19.12 -6.30
N GLY A 72 -1.01 20.31 -6.06
CA GLY A 72 -1.02 20.93 -4.73
C GLY A 72 -0.34 20.03 -3.70
N ASP A 73 -1.10 19.63 -2.68
CA ASP A 73 -0.66 18.72 -1.62
C ASP A 73 -0.99 17.25 -1.88
N MET A 74 -1.53 16.92 -3.05
CA MET A 74 -1.77 15.53 -3.43
C MET A 74 -0.68 15.02 -4.36
N ILE A 75 -0.20 13.80 -4.13
CA ILE A 75 0.64 13.03 -5.04
C ILE A 75 -0.12 11.76 -5.46
N TYR A 76 -0.16 11.49 -6.75
CA TYR A 76 -0.68 10.26 -7.34
C TYR A 76 0.44 9.56 -8.08
N SER A 77 0.54 8.24 -7.95
CA SER A 77 1.51 7.47 -8.73
C SER A 77 0.91 6.11 -9.05
N ARG A 78 1.11 5.63 -10.29
CA ARG A 78 0.84 4.22 -10.59
C ARG A 78 1.95 3.40 -9.97
N VAL A 79 1.61 2.31 -9.30
CA VAL A 79 2.56 1.47 -8.60
C VAL A 79 2.60 0.10 -9.25
N ILE A 80 3.81 -0.37 -9.56
CA ILE A 80 4.06 -1.79 -9.82
C ILE A 80 4.76 -2.36 -8.60
N PHE A 81 4.10 -3.28 -7.92
CA PHE A 81 4.57 -3.88 -6.68
C PHE A 81 4.67 -5.39 -6.86
N SER A 82 5.74 -5.99 -6.35
CA SER A 82 5.85 -7.45 -6.31
C SER A 82 6.60 -7.94 -5.09
N TYR A 83 6.34 -9.16 -4.69
CA TYR A 83 6.98 -9.81 -3.54
C TYR A 83 7.00 -11.33 -3.74
N VAL A 84 7.83 -12.02 -2.98
CA VAL A 84 7.80 -13.49 -2.86
C VAL A 84 6.97 -13.85 -1.64
N SER A 85 5.86 -14.57 -1.83
CA SER A 85 5.02 -15.00 -0.70
C SER A 85 5.69 -16.12 0.09
N SER A 86 5.65 -16.03 1.43
CA SER A 86 6.09 -17.08 2.35
C SER A 86 4.93 -17.89 2.96
N LEU A 87 3.69 -17.67 2.49
CA LEU A 87 2.52 -18.39 2.98
C LEU A 87 2.60 -19.90 2.69
N PRO A 88 2.24 -20.77 3.66
CA PRO A 88 2.18 -22.21 3.44
C PRO A 88 1.25 -22.57 2.28
N GLY A 89 1.74 -23.35 1.32
CA GLY A 89 0.97 -23.78 0.15
C GLY A 89 1.01 -22.81 -1.03
N ALA A 90 1.64 -21.63 -0.90
CA ALA A 90 1.94 -20.80 -2.06
C ALA A 90 2.89 -21.57 -3.00
N MET A 91 2.63 -21.54 -4.32
CA MET A 91 3.49 -22.21 -5.32
C MET A 91 4.89 -21.56 -5.48
N LYS A 92 5.32 -20.73 -4.52
CA LYS A 92 6.50 -19.86 -4.57
C LYS A 92 6.66 -18.98 -5.83
N PRO A 93 5.63 -18.52 -6.57
CA PRO A 93 5.87 -17.48 -7.55
C PRO A 93 6.05 -16.12 -6.85
N ARG A 94 6.82 -15.25 -7.50
CA ARG A 94 6.76 -13.82 -7.26
C ARG A 94 5.36 -13.34 -7.63
N VAL A 95 4.66 -12.76 -6.68
CA VAL A 95 3.31 -12.21 -6.84
C VAL A 95 3.42 -10.79 -7.35
N LEU A 96 2.68 -10.45 -8.40
CA LEU A 96 2.67 -9.11 -9.00
C LEU A 96 1.35 -8.39 -8.72
N MET A 97 1.42 -7.09 -8.44
CA MET A 97 0.29 -6.22 -8.20
C MET A 97 0.46 -4.88 -8.91
N GLU A 98 -0.65 -4.32 -9.36
CA GLU A 98 -0.73 -2.94 -9.83
C GLU A 98 -1.71 -2.16 -8.95
N SER A 99 -1.32 -0.94 -8.59
CA SER A 99 -2.17 -0.02 -7.84
C SER A 99 -1.98 1.43 -8.27
N VAL A 100 -2.79 2.32 -7.72
CA VAL A 100 -2.52 3.75 -7.72
C VAL A 100 -2.36 4.18 -6.26
N SER A 101 -1.18 4.66 -5.90
CA SER A 101 -0.94 5.28 -4.60
C SER A 101 -1.40 6.73 -4.62
N MET A 102 -1.93 7.17 -3.48
CA MET A 102 -2.48 8.50 -3.27
C MET A 102 -1.96 9.01 -1.93
N MET A 103 -1.16 10.07 -1.98
CA MET A 103 -0.55 10.68 -0.81
C MET A 103 -1.08 12.10 -0.61
N ARG A 104 -1.60 12.39 0.58
CA ARG A 104 -1.88 13.76 1.00
C ARG A 104 -0.72 14.25 1.84
N LEU A 105 -0.18 15.40 1.47
CA LEU A 105 0.89 16.07 2.19
C LEU A 105 0.33 17.10 3.17
N LYS A 106 1.07 17.31 4.26
CA LYS A 106 0.92 18.43 5.18
C LYS A 106 2.30 18.88 5.61
N ASP A 107 2.62 20.15 5.38
CA ASP A 107 3.94 20.73 5.68
C ASP A 107 5.12 19.94 5.06
N GLY A 108 4.89 19.36 3.88
CA GLY A 108 5.88 18.55 3.16
C GLY A 108 6.07 17.12 3.68
N LEU A 109 5.28 16.67 4.65
CA LEU A 109 5.24 15.30 5.16
C LEU A 109 3.96 14.58 4.71
N ILE A 110 4.00 13.26 4.65
CA ILE A 110 2.82 12.44 4.32
C ILE A 110 1.87 12.41 5.52
N GLN A 111 0.69 13.00 5.36
CA GLN A 111 -0.39 12.92 6.35
C GLN A 111 -1.22 11.65 6.14
N GLU A 112 -1.52 11.32 4.89
CA GLU A 112 -2.35 10.16 4.52
C GLU A 112 -1.71 9.48 3.32
N TYR A 113 -1.44 8.19 3.44
CA TYR A 113 -1.14 7.29 2.32
C TYR A 113 -2.30 6.31 2.17
N THR A 114 -2.88 6.25 0.97
CA THR A 114 -3.92 5.28 0.61
C THR A 114 -3.67 4.76 -0.81
N GLU A 115 -4.32 3.67 -1.17
CA GLU A 115 -4.17 3.09 -2.51
C GLU A 115 -5.49 2.51 -3.06
N VAL A 116 -5.61 2.52 -4.39
CA VAL A 116 -6.59 1.72 -5.12
C VAL A 116 -5.84 0.57 -5.78
N VAL A 117 -6.08 -0.64 -5.30
CA VAL A 117 -5.29 -1.81 -5.67
C VAL A 117 -6.10 -2.78 -6.50
N ASN A 118 -5.52 -3.26 -7.60
CA ASN A 118 -6.04 -4.39 -8.35
C ASN A 118 -5.34 -5.69 -7.87
N ASN A 119 -5.73 -6.20 -6.70
CA ASN A 119 -5.08 -7.38 -6.12
C ASN A 119 -5.77 -8.71 -6.48
N GLY A 120 -6.91 -8.69 -7.18
CA GLY A 120 -7.64 -9.89 -7.58
C GLY A 120 -6.78 -10.92 -8.32
N PRO A 121 -6.06 -10.53 -9.40
CA PRO A 121 -5.16 -11.43 -10.12
C PRO A 121 -4.09 -12.06 -9.22
N SER A 122 -3.50 -11.26 -8.33
CA SER A 122 -2.45 -11.66 -7.39
C SER A 122 -2.95 -12.70 -6.40
N LEU A 123 -4.18 -12.56 -5.88
CA LEU A 123 -4.79 -13.52 -4.98
C LEU A 123 -5.03 -14.88 -5.67
N VAL A 124 -5.39 -14.87 -6.96
CA VAL A 124 -5.54 -16.09 -7.76
C VAL A 124 -4.19 -16.74 -8.03
N GLU A 125 -3.16 -15.96 -8.38
CA GLU A 125 -1.80 -16.44 -8.62
C GLU A 125 -1.18 -17.07 -7.35
N CYS A 126 -1.46 -16.50 -6.18
CA CYS A 126 -1.10 -17.08 -4.88
C CYS A 126 -1.77 -18.44 -4.60
N GLY A 127 -2.75 -18.84 -5.40
CA GLY A 127 -3.49 -20.10 -5.22
C GLY A 127 -4.49 -20.05 -4.06
N LEU A 128 -4.99 -18.86 -3.68
CA LEU A 128 -6.03 -18.79 -2.66
C LEU A 128 -7.30 -19.49 -3.17
N PRO A 129 -8.03 -20.20 -2.29
CA PRO A 129 -9.31 -20.78 -2.65
C PRO A 129 -10.29 -19.72 -3.17
N PRO A 130 -11.08 -19.99 -4.23
CA PRO A 130 -11.99 -19.01 -4.82
C PRO A 130 -12.92 -18.32 -3.82
N GLU A 131 -13.41 -19.04 -2.82
CA GLU A 131 -14.27 -18.52 -1.76
C GLU A 131 -13.52 -17.51 -0.85
N HIS A 132 -12.23 -17.71 -0.63
CA HIS A 132 -11.38 -16.78 0.11
C HIS A 132 -11.13 -15.51 -0.71
N VAL A 133 -10.84 -15.65 -2.01
CA VAL A 133 -10.70 -14.52 -2.93
C VAL A 133 -11.98 -13.69 -2.96
N ALA A 134 -13.14 -14.34 -3.17
CA ALA A 134 -14.44 -13.68 -3.19
C ALA A 134 -14.74 -12.94 -1.88
N LYS A 135 -14.38 -13.52 -0.72
CA LYS A 135 -14.55 -12.87 0.59
C LYS A 135 -13.71 -11.59 0.71
N ILE A 136 -12.48 -11.59 0.23
CA ILE A 136 -11.60 -10.41 0.25
C ILE A 136 -12.16 -9.32 -0.67
N LEU A 137 -12.49 -9.66 -1.91
CA LEU A 137 -13.02 -8.70 -2.89
C LEU A 137 -14.38 -8.13 -2.46
N ASN A 138 -15.25 -8.95 -1.85
CA ASN A 138 -16.51 -8.47 -1.27
C ASN A 138 -16.27 -7.44 -0.17
N ARG A 139 -15.30 -7.65 0.73
CA ARG A 139 -14.96 -6.66 1.76
C ARG A 139 -14.47 -5.34 1.16
N GLN A 140 -13.64 -5.39 0.13
CA GLN A 140 -13.21 -4.19 -0.60
C GLN A 140 -14.41 -3.48 -1.27
N GLY A 141 -15.32 -4.24 -1.89
CA GLY A 141 -16.56 -3.71 -2.44
C GLY A 141 -17.44 -3.02 -1.40
N GLN A 142 -17.56 -3.58 -0.19
CA GLN A 142 -18.29 -2.94 0.92
C GLN A 142 -17.59 -1.66 1.40
N LYS A 143 -16.25 -1.67 1.53
CA LYS A 143 -15.48 -0.45 1.84
C LYS A 143 -15.77 0.66 0.82
N LEU A 144 -15.78 0.34 -0.48
CA LEU A 144 -16.11 1.31 -1.53
C LEU A 144 -17.55 1.82 -1.40
N ARG A 145 -18.53 0.93 -1.18
CA ARG A 145 -19.94 1.31 -0.99
C ARG A 145 -20.17 2.23 0.21
N ASN A 146 -19.33 2.16 1.24
CA ASN A 146 -19.43 3.02 2.41
C ASN A 146 -18.77 4.40 2.23
N LYS A 147 -18.08 4.65 1.11
CA LYS A 147 -17.49 5.97 0.84
C LYS A 147 -18.59 7.01 0.59
N PRO A 148 -18.48 8.23 1.14
CA PRO A 148 -19.44 9.31 0.86
C PRO A 148 -19.63 9.58 -0.64
N GLU A 149 -18.54 9.52 -1.42
CA GLU A 149 -18.53 9.76 -2.86
C GLU A 149 -19.28 8.65 -3.63
N ALA A 150 -19.35 7.45 -3.06
CA ALA A 150 -20.06 6.33 -3.66
C ALA A 150 -21.58 6.43 -3.47
N GLN A 151 -22.08 7.19 -2.47
CA GLN A 151 -23.50 7.18 -2.11
C GLN A 151 -24.42 7.55 -3.27
N ARG A 152 -24.02 8.53 -4.10
CA ARG A 152 -24.79 8.94 -5.28
C ARG A 152 -24.93 7.85 -6.36
N HIS A 153 -24.09 6.82 -6.31
CA HIS A 153 -24.08 5.72 -7.28
C HIS A 153 -24.88 4.49 -6.82
N LEU A 154 -25.46 4.53 -5.61
CA LEU A 154 -26.18 3.40 -5.00
C LEU A 154 -27.70 3.52 -5.05
N ALA A 155 -28.21 4.64 -5.57
CA ALA A 155 -29.63 4.95 -5.71
C ALA A 155 -30.17 4.55 -7.07
#